data_AF-A0A929DPP8-F1
#
_entry.id   AF-A0A929DPP8-F1
#
_cell.length_a   1.000
_cell.length_b   1.000
_cell.length_c   1.000
_cell.angle_alpha   90.00
_cell.angle_beta   90.00
_cell.angle_gamma   90.00
#
_symmetry.space_group_name_H-M   'P 1'
#
loop_
_entity.id
_entity.type
_entity.pdbx_description
1 polymer ?
#
loop_
_entity_poly.entity_id
_entity_poly.type
_entity_poly.pdbx_seq_one_letter_code
_entity_poly.pdbx_strand_id
1 'polypeptide(L)' 'TKSGVKPIYVSVGHKIDLASALQWVIECCRGHRLPEPTRLAHLAAGGSSLVEPDYRGRGVRAR' A
#
# COMPACT_ATOMS: atom_id res chain seq x y z
N THR A 1 -1.38 -2.68 9.49
CA THR A 1 -2.81 -2.44 9.78
C THR A 1 -2.93 -1.35 10.84
N LYS A 2 -4.14 -0.84 11.15
CA LYS A 2 -4.31 0.25 12.13
C LYS A 2 -5.01 -0.24 13.39
N SER A 3 -4.40 0.01 14.55
CA SER A 3 -5.00 -0.32 15.85
C SER A 3 -6.31 0.44 16.06
N GLY A 4 -7.28 -0.18 16.74
CA GLY A 4 -8.60 0.41 16.99
C GLY A 4 -9.51 0.52 15.75
N VAL A 5 -9.14 -0.11 14.63
CA VAL A 5 -9.93 -0.12 13.39
C VAL A 5 -10.23 -1.56 12.98
N LYS A 6 -11.36 -1.78 12.27
CA LYS A 6 -11.72 -3.09 11.73
C LYS A 6 -10.53 -3.75 11.00
N PRO A 7 -10.23 -5.03 11.22
CA PRO A 7 -9.11 -5.71 10.59
C PRO A 7 -9.32 -5.85 9.07
N ILE A 8 -8.24 -6.14 8.34
CA ILE A 8 -8.29 -6.60 6.95
C ILE A 8 -7.96 -8.09 6.91
N TYR A 9 -8.55 -8.81 5.97
CA TYR A 9 -8.29 -10.23 5.76
C TYR A 9 -7.26 -10.37 4.65
N VAL A 10 -6.24 -11.21 4.88
CA VAL A 10 -5.15 -11.46 3.93
C VAL A 10 -5.15 -12.94 3.60
N SER A 11 -5.11 -13.25 2.31
CA SER A 11 -4.93 -14.60 1.79
C SER A 11 -3.69 -14.65 0.92
N VAL A 12 -3.13 -15.84 0.76
CA VAL A 12 -2.02 -16.06 -0.19
C VAL A 12 -2.51 -15.92 -1.63
N GLY A 13 -1.60 -15.44 -2.49
CA GLY A 13 -1.77 -15.44 -3.95
C GLY A 13 -0.96 -16.56 -4.62
N HIS A 14 -0.51 -16.33 -5.84
CA HIS A 14 0.36 -17.27 -6.56
C HIS A 14 1.84 -17.10 -6.16
N LYS A 15 2.55 -18.21 -5.92
CA LYS A 15 4.00 -18.26 -5.60
C LYS A 15 4.44 -17.44 -4.39
N ILE A 16 3.60 -17.35 -3.37
CA ILE A 16 3.93 -16.72 -2.09
C ILE A 16 3.32 -17.55 -0.95
N ASP A 17 4.04 -17.68 0.16
CA ASP A 17 3.50 -18.27 1.37
C ASP A 17 2.80 -17.23 2.24
N LEU A 18 2.11 -17.67 3.29
CA LEU A 18 1.32 -16.77 4.13
C LEU A 18 2.21 -15.82 4.93
N ALA A 19 3.37 -16.29 5.41
CA ALA A 19 4.30 -15.48 6.18
C ALA A 19 4.82 -14.30 5.36
N SER A 20 5.30 -14.55 4.13
CA SER A 20 5.79 -13.49 3.24
C SER A 20 4.65 -12.53 2.85
N ALA A 21 3.45 -13.04 2.59
CA ALA A 21 2.30 -12.19 2.27
C ALA A 21 1.96 -11.23 3.43
N LEU A 22 1.96 -11.73 4.67
CA LEU A 22 1.73 -10.91 5.86
C LEU A 22 2.81 -9.85 6.06
N GLN A 23 4.08 -10.21 5.85
CA GLN A 23 5.20 -9.26 5.95
C GLN A 23 4.98 -8.07 5.00
N TRP A 24 4.74 -8.33 3.72
CA TRP A 24 4.50 -7.27 2.73
C TRP A 24 3.30 -6.40 3.09
N VAL A 25 2.18 -7.01 3.50
CA VAL A 25 0.99 -6.25 3.89
C VAL A 25 1.28 -5.32 5.07
N ILE A 26 2.01 -5.79 6.09
CA ILE A 26 2.34 -4.98 7.27
C ILE A 26 3.25 -3.81 6.87
N GLU A 27 4.30 -4.06 6.09
CA GLU A 27 5.24 -3.03 5.60
C GLU A 27 4.54 -1.96 4.73
N CYS A 28 3.54 -2.36 3.95
CA CYS A 28 2.73 -1.45 3.15
C CYS A 28 1.67 -0.70 3.96
N CYS A 29 1.31 -1.15 5.17
CA CYS A 29 0.33 -0.48 6.03
C CYS A 29 0.97 0.65 6.88
N ARG A 30 1.32 1.76 6.22
CA ARG A 30 2.00 2.92 6.82
C ARG A 30 1.01 3.89 7.49
N GLY A 31 0.45 3.52 8.64
CA GLY A 31 -0.49 4.37 9.41
C GLY A 31 -1.93 4.38 8.90
N HIS A 32 -2.21 3.66 7.81
CA HIS A 32 -3.55 3.46 7.26
C HIS A 32 -4.08 2.04 7.54
N ARG A 33 -5.40 1.87 7.43
CA ARG A 33 -6.04 0.55 7.52
C ARG A 33 -5.70 -0.33 6.31
N LEU A 34 -5.79 0.21 5.10
CA LEU A 34 -5.48 -0.49 3.85
C LEU A 34 -3.98 -0.36 3.51
N PRO A 35 -3.37 -1.39 2.88
CA PRO A 35 -2.02 -1.28 2.32
C PRO A 35 -1.91 -0.13 1.33
N GLU A 36 -0.77 0.54 1.32
CA GLU A 36 -0.52 1.69 0.45
C GLU A 36 -0.81 1.41 -1.03
N PRO A 37 -0.42 0.28 -1.64
CA PRO A 37 -0.75 -0.02 -3.03
C PRO A 37 -2.26 -0.05 -3.32
N THR A 38 -3.04 -0.76 -2.51
CA THR A 38 -4.50 -0.85 -2.68
C THR A 38 -5.18 0.49 -2.41
N ARG A 39 -4.69 1.25 -1.42
CA ARG A 39 -5.22 2.58 -1.11
C ARG A 39 -4.98 3.55 -2.27
N LEU A 40 -3.79 3.55 -2.86
CA LEU A 40 -3.46 4.38 -4.01
C LEU A 40 -4.29 3.98 -5.24
N ALA A 41 -4.42 2.68 -5.52
CA ALA A 41 -5.26 2.19 -6.62
C ALA A 41 -6.72 2.67 -6.48
N HIS A 42 -7.28 2.65 -5.26
CA HIS A 42 -8.62 3.17 -5.00
C HIS A 42 -8.74 4.67 -5.26
N LEU A 43 -7.76 5.47 -4.82
CA LEU A 43 -7.74 6.92 -5.07
C LEU A 43 -7.61 7.25 -6.56
N ALA A 44 -6.74 6.54 -7.29
CA ALA A 44 -6.57 6.69 -8.73
C ALA A 44 -7.87 6.35 -9.49
N ALA A 45 -8.51 5.24 -9.13
CA ALA A 45 -9.81 4.86 -9.69
C ALA A 45 -10.91 5.90 -9.37
N GLY A 46 -10.80 6.56 -8.22
CA GLY A 46 -11.68 7.67 -7.81
C GLY A 46 -11.35 9.03 -8.45
N GLY A 47 -10.40 9.11 -9.38
CA GLY A 47 -10.05 10.35 -10.09
C GLY A 47 -9.12 11.29 -9.31
N SER A 48 -8.51 10.84 -8.21
CA SER A 48 -7.47 11.61 -7.54
C SER A 48 -6.19 11.57 -8.36
N SER A 49 -5.57 12.74 -8.61
CA SER A 49 -4.22 12.78 -9.17
C SER A 49 -3.25 12.25 -8.12
N LEU A 50 -2.73 11.04 -8.33
CA LEU A 50 -1.58 10.59 -7.57
C LEU A 50 -0.36 11.41 -8.02
N VAL A 51 0.50 11.78 -7.07
CA VAL A 51 1.80 12.35 -7.43
C VAL A 51 2.63 11.20 -8.00
N GLU A 52 3.07 11.32 -9.25
CA GLU A 52 3.97 10.36 -9.88
C GLU A 52 5.21 10.16 -8.99
N PRO A 53 5.45 8.93 -8.47
CA PRO A 53 6.65 8.67 -7.70
C PRO A 53 7.87 8.83 -8.61
N ASP A 54 8.91 9.53 -8.15
CA ASP A 54 10.18 9.54 -8.89
C ASP A 54 10.89 8.18 -8.72
N TYR A 55 10.60 7.25 -9.63
CA TYR A 55 11.24 5.95 -9.68
C TYR A 55 12.71 6.01 -10.14
N ARG A 56 13.25 7.19 -10.49
CA ARG A 56 14.65 7.36 -10.92
C ARG A 56 15.63 7.62 -9.77
N GLY A 57 15.21 7.49 -8.51
CA GLY A 57 16.12 7.60 -7.37
C GLY A 57 16.75 8.98 -7.20
N ARG A 58 16.12 10.04 -7.70
CA ARG A 58 16.53 11.42 -7.40
C ARG A 58 15.56 12.04 -6.40
N GLY A 59 16.12 12.59 -5.34
CA GLY A 59 15.36 13.25 -4.30
C GLY A 59 14.44 14.34 -4.86
N VAL A 60 13.24 14.36 -4.28
CA VAL A 60 12.17 15.35 -4.39
C VAL A 60 12.65 16.72 -4.87
N ARG A 61 12.13 17.18 -6.02
CA ARG A 61 11.92 18.61 -6.24
C ARG A 61 10.44 18.87 -6.49
N ALA A 62 9.80 19.41 -5.47
CA ALA A 62 8.53 20.09 -5.58
C ALA A 62 8.69 21.33 -6.48
N ARG A 63 7.77 21.51 -7.41
CA ARG A 63 7.31 22.81 -7.89
C ARG A 63 5.79 22.80 -7.88
#